data_AF-A0A351JXL9-F1
#
_entry.id   AF-A0A351JXL9-F1
#
_cell.length_a   1.000
_cell.length_b   1.000
_cell.length_c   1.000
_cell.angle_alpha   90.00
_cell.angle_beta   90.00
_cell.angle_gamma   90.00
#
_symmetry.space_group_name_H-M   'P 1'
#
loop_
_entity.id
_entity.type
_entity.pdbx_description
1 polymer ?
#
loop_
_entity_poly.entity_id
_entity_poly.type
_entity_poly.pdbx_seq_one_letter_code
_entity_poly.pdbx_strand_id
1 'polypeptide(L)' 'VAGGDEVALSTAAGKVIRFPAAQVSTFSRYARGVRLIQVEPEDRVVSAVVV' A
#
# COMPACT_ATOMS: atom_id res chain seq x y z
N VAL A 1 -13.51 -0.90 -0.24
CA VAL A 1 -12.68 -0.81 0.98
C VAL A 1 -13.59 -0.36 2.11
N ALA A 2 -13.94 -1.28 3.00
CA ALA A 2 -14.73 -1.01 4.19
C ALA A 2 -13.83 -0.56 5.36
N GLY A 3 -14.43 -0.09 6.46
CA GLY A 3 -13.69 0.48 7.59
C GLY A 3 -12.80 -0.50 8.35
N GLY A 4 -12.97 -1.81 8.14
CA GLY A 4 -12.16 -2.86 8.77
C GLY A 4 -11.14 -3.52 7.85
N ASP A 5 -11.07 -3.11 6.59
CA ASP A 5 -10.19 -3.74 5.61
C ASP A 5 -8.73 -3.40 5.89
N GLU A 6 -7.84 -4.35 5.61
CA GLU A 6 -6.41 -4.14 5.62
C GLU A 6 -5.84 -4.12 4.20
N VAL A 7 -4.80 -3.33 4.00
CA VAL A 7 -4.03 -3.35 2.76
C VAL A 7 -2.71 -4.08 3.03
N ALA A 8 -2.43 -5.10 2.24
CA ALA A 8 -1.14 -5.77 2.21
C ALA A 8 -0.39 -5.42 0.92
N LEU A 9 0.85 -4.96 1.06
CA LEU A 9 1.76 -4.72 -0.06
C LEU A 9 2.92 -5.70 0.02
N SER A 10 3.34 -6.22 -1.13
CA SER A 10 4.52 -7.09 -1.23
C SER A 10 5.50 -6.56 -2.27
N THR A 11 6.79 -6.66 -1.96
CA THR A 11 7.89 -6.24 -2.83
C THR A 11 8.56 -7.41 -3.54
N ALA A 12 9.30 -7.13 -4.61
CA ALA A 12 10.04 -8.13 -5.38
C ALA A 12 11.09 -8.84 -4.51
N ALA A 13 11.66 -8.14 -3.54
CA ALA A 13 12.59 -8.70 -2.56
C ALA A 13 11.92 -9.52 -1.44
N GLY A 14 10.61 -9.73 -1.49
CA GLY A 14 9.87 -10.55 -0.52
C GLY A 14 9.50 -9.82 0.78
N LYS A 15 9.67 -8.49 0.85
CA LYS A 15 9.19 -7.70 1.99
C LYS A 15 7.66 -7.57 1.91
N VAL A 16 6.96 -7.80 3.02
CA VAL A 16 5.51 -7.67 3.11
C VAL A 16 5.15 -6.71 4.23
N ILE A 17 4.29 -5.73 3.94
CA ILE A 17 3.75 -4.79 4.92
C ILE A 17 2.23 -4.87 4.91
N ARG A 18 1.62 -4.77 6.09
CA ARG A 18 0.18 -4.72 6.31
C ARG A 18 -0.17 -3.54 7.18
N PHE A 19 -1.22 -2.82 6.81
CA PHE A 19 -1.76 -1.73 7.62
C PHE A 19 -3.27 -1.58 7.38
N PRO A 20 -4.03 -1.06 8.36
CA PRO A 20 -5.45 -0.78 8.19
C PRO A 20 -5.67 0.23 7.07
N ALA A 21 -6.59 -0.05 6.15
CA ALA A 21 -6.89 0.85 5.03
C ALA A 21 -7.34 2.24 5.51
N ALA A 22 -7.96 2.31 6.70
CA ALA A 22 -8.37 3.55 7.35
C ALA A 22 -7.23 4.52 7.67
N GLN A 23 -5.96 4.07 7.71
CA GLN A 23 -4.81 4.96 7.90
C GLN A 23 -4.45 5.74 6.63
N VAL A 24 -4.96 5.35 5.47
CA VAL A 24 -4.72 6.03 4.20
C VAL A 24 -5.84 7.03 3.94
N SER A 25 -5.48 8.30 3.77
CA SER A 25 -6.45 9.35 3.43
C SER A 25 -7.12 9.07 2.09
N THR A 26 -8.41 9.40 1.99
CA THR A 26 -9.14 9.33 0.72
C THR A 26 -8.75 10.50 -0.17
N PHE A 27 -8.39 10.22 -1.43
CA PHE A 27 -8.00 11.24 -2.40
C PHE A 27 -8.89 11.20 -3.65
N SER A 28 -9.01 12.34 -4.32
CA SER A 28 -9.64 12.43 -5.65
C SER A 28 -8.87 11.61 -6.69
N ARG A 29 -9.54 11.16 -7.74
CA ARG A 29 -8.97 10.36 -8.83
C ARG A 29 -7.80 11.03 -9.56
N TYR A 30 -7.73 12.36 -9.53
CA TYR A 30 -6.66 13.15 -10.16
C TYR A 30 -5.46 13.40 -9.25
N ALA A 31 -5.52 12.99 -7.98
CA ALA A 31 -4.43 13.17 -7.05
C ALA A 31 -3.28 12.18 -7.32
N ARG A 32 -2.06 12.57 -6.98
CA ARG A 32 -0.89 11.66 -7.01
C ARG A 32 -0.90 10.61 -5.89
N GLY A 33 -1.73 10.80 -4.87
CA GLY A 33 -1.77 9.94 -3.68
C GLY A 33 -0.61 10.22 -2.72
N VAL A 34 -0.38 9.26 -1.82
CA VAL A 34 0.67 9.31 -0.79
C VAL A 34 1.56 8.08 -0.89
N ARG A 35 2.76 8.17 -0.31
CA ARG A 35 3.70 7.06 -0.25
C ARG A 35 3.33 6.12 0.90
N LEU A 36 3.01 4.86 0.57
CA LEU A 36 2.61 3.84 1.54
C LEU A 36 3.81 3.07 2.13
N ILE A 37 4.84 2.81 1.30
CA ILE A 37 6.05 2.08 1.70
C ILE A 37 7.30 2.76 1.13
N GLN A 38 8.36 2.79 1.92
CA GLN A 38 9.71 3.08 1.46
C GLN A 38 10.38 1.78 1.01
N VAL A 39 10.66 1.66 -0.28
CA VAL A 39 11.46 0.57 -0.85
C VAL A 39 12.88 1.04 -1.12
N GLU A 40 13.82 0.10 -1.16
CA GLU A 40 15.20 0.36 -1.55
C GLU A 40 15.30 0.61 -3.07
N PRO A 41 16.38 1.26 -3.56
CA PRO A 41 16.47 1.69 -4.95
C PRO A 41 16.28 0.57 -5.99
N GLU A 42 16.69 -0.65 -5.65
CA GLU A 42 16.61 -1.83 -6.54
C GLU A 42 15.37 -2.69 -6.27
N ASP A 43 14.54 -2.33 -5.28
CA ASP A 43 13.33 -3.04 -4.93
C ASP A 43 12.08 -2.30 -5.44
N ARG A 44 11.01 -3.04 -5.66
CA ARG A 44 9.73 -2.50 -6.14
C ARG A 44 8.56 -3.28 -5.59
N VAL A 45 7.43 -2.61 -5.42
CA VAL A 45 6.16 -3.26 -5.09
C VAL A 45 5.71 -4.09 -6.29
N VAL A 46 5.39 -5.36 -6.07
CA VAL A 46 4.94 -6.30 -7.11
C VAL A 46 3.48 -6.71 -6.95
N SER A 47 2.91 -6.58 -5.75
CA SER A 47 1.49 -6.87 -5.52
C SER A 47 0.91 -6.04 -4.37
N ALA A 48 -0.37 -5.74 -4.51
CA ALA A 48 -1.21 -5.07 -3.53
C ALA A 48 -2.53 -5.83 -3.42
N VAL A 49 -2.93 -6.21 -2.21
CA VAL A 49 -4.17 -6.93 -1.94
C VAL A 49 -4.91 -6.29 -0.77
N VAL A 50 -6.24 -6.30 -0.85
CA VAL A 50 -7.13 -5.89 0.24
C VAL A 50 -7.63 -7.15 0.93
N VAL A 51 -7.51 -7.19 2.25
CA VAL A 51 -7.93 -8.29 3.12
C VAL A 51 -9.09 -7.84 3.98
#